data_AF-A0A3S4TYS0-F1
#
_entry.id   AF-A0A3S4TYS0-F1
#
_cell.length_a   1.000
_cell.length_b   1.000
_cell.length_c   1.000
_cell.angle_alpha   90.00
_cell.angle_beta   90.00
_cell.angle_gamma   90.00
#
_symmetry.space_group_name_H-M   'P 1'
#
loop_
_entity.id
_entity.type
_entity.pdbx_description
1 polymer ?
#
loop_
_entity_poly.entity_id
_entity_poly.type
_entity_poly.pdbx_seq_one_letter_code
_entity_poly.pdbx_strand_id
1 'polypeptide(L)' 'MYQFIFAAIRRTDLTNQIQKIRITADTERAARAQFARDFVLVLAGKINLQNTVKNDRTFAAISRDSMEVAHA' A
#
# COMPACT_ATOMS: atom_id res chain seq x y z
N MET A 1 -1.07 16.49 -4.23
CA MET A 1 -1.48 15.08 -4.37
C MET A 1 -0.54 14.14 -3.63
N TYR A 2 -1.08 13.44 -2.63
CA TYR A 2 -0.37 12.46 -1.80
C TYR A 2 -1.01 11.09 -1.93
N GLN A 3 -0.25 10.07 -1.59
CA GLN A 3 -0.76 8.72 -1.43
C GLN A 3 -0.71 8.33 0.05
N PHE A 4 -1.85 8.01 0.63
CA PHE A 4 -1.98 7.56 2.00
C PHE A 4 -2.09 6.04 2.04
N ILE A 5 -1.44 5.45 3.02
CA ILE A 5 -1.50 4.02 3.31
C ILE A 5 -2.13 3.87 4.69
N PHE A 6 -3.17 3.05 4.78
CA PHE A 6 -3.85 2.72 6.02
C PHE A 6 -3.76 1.22 6.28
N ALA A 7 -3.54 0.87 7.54
CA ALA A 7 -3.96 -0.41 8.08
C ALA A 7 -5.45 -0.29 8.42
N ALA A 8 -6.26 -1.19 7.91
CA ALA A 8 -7.71 -1.11 7.99
C ALA A 8 -8.27 -2.43 8.49
N ILE A 9 -9.21 -2.36 9.44
CA ILE A 9 -10.04 -3.50 9.85
C ILE A 9 -11.47 -3.17 9.48
N ARG A 10 -12.15 -4.10 8.82
CA ARG A 10 -13.55 -3.91 8.43
C ARG A 10 -14.42 -4.10 9.66
N ARG A 11 -15.30 -3.14 9.95
CA ARG A 11 -16.11 -3.11 11.18
C ARG A 11 -17.03 -4.33 11.35
N THR A 12 -17.43 -4.94 10.23
CA THR A 12 -18.33 -6.09 10.20
C THR A 12 -17.61 -7.43 10.11
N ASP A 13 -16.28 -7.43 10.00
CA ASP A 13 -15.51 -8.66 9.81
C ASP A 13 -15.09 -9.24 11.16
N LEU A 14 -15.66 -10.40 11.52
CA LEU A 14 -15.37 -11.09 12.77
C LEU A 14 -13.94 -11.64 12.84
N THR A 15 -13.28 -11.81 11.70
CA THR A 15 -11.89 -12.32 11.66
C THR A 15 -10.86 -11.25 12.00
N ASN A 16 -11.27 -9.98 12.03
CA ASN A 16 -10.42 -8.82 12.29
C ASN A 16 -9.15 -8.77 11.41
N GLN A 17 -9.23 -9.30 10.18
CA GLN A 17 -8.08 -9.29 9.29
C GLN A 17 -7.64 -7.87 8.96
N ILE A 18 -6.35 -7.60 9.17
CA ILE A 18 -5.76 -6.31 8.84
C ILE A 18 -5.53 -6.24 7.34
N GLN A 19 -6.17 -5.26 6.71
CA GLN A 19 -6.05 -4.98 5.28
C GLN A 19 -5.21 -3.73 5.07
N LYS A 20 -4.41 -3.73 4.00
CA LYS A 20 -3.66 -2.54 3.58
C LYS A 20 -4.46 -1.79 2.51
N ILE A 21 -4.94 -0.60 2.84
CA ILE A 21 -5.61 0.29 1.90
C ILE A 21 -4.65 1.37 1.45
N ARG A 22 -4.51 1.57 0.14
CA ARG A 22 -3.68 2.62 -0.45
C ARG A 22 -4.55 3.53 -1.31
N ILE A 23 -4.54 4.83 -1.04
CA ILE A 23 -5.43 5.80 -1.67
C ILE A 23 -4.69 7.10 -1.98
N THR A 24 -5.00 7.69 -3.13
CA THR A 24 -4.51 9.02 -3.51
C THR A 24 -5.52 10.09 -3.11
N ALA A 25 -5.08 11.10 -2.37
CA ALA A 25 -5.90 12.24 -1.96
C ALA A 25 -5.03 13.46 -1.68
N ASP A 26 -5.64 14.65 -1.62
CA ASP A 26 -4.91 15.87 -1.27
C ASP A 26 -4.71 16.03 0.24
N THR A 27 -5.64 15.51 1.04
CA THR A 27 -5.58 15.54 2.50
C THR A 27 -5.88 14.17 3.10
N GLU A 28 -5.33 13.92 4.29
CA GLU A 28 -5.62 12.69 5.02
C GLU A 28 -7.10 12.58 5.38
N ARG A 29 -7.74 13.70 5.72
CA ARG A 29 -9.17 13.74 6.03
C ARG A 29 -10.03 13.26 4.86
N ALA A 30 -9.74 13.72 3.64
CA ALA A 30 -10.43 13.27 2.43
C ALA A 30 -10.17 11.78 2.17
N ALA A 31 -8.94 11.31 2.41
CA ALA A 31 -8.59 9.89 2.28
C ALA A 31 -9.37 9.01 3.27
N ARG A 32 -9.47 9.44 4.54
CA ARG A 32 -10.23 8.73 5.58
C ARG A 32 -11.72 8.73 5.29
N ALA A 33 -12.26 9.83 4.78
CA ALA A 33 -13.69 9.97 4.51
C ALA A 33 -14.23 8.90 3.55
N GLN A 34 -13.44 8.42 2.59
CA GLN A 34 -13.86 7.35 1.66
C GLN A 34 -14.13 6.00 2.34
N PHE A 35 -13.44 5.69 3.45
CA PHE A 35 -13.53 4.37 4.09
C PHE A 35 -14.02 4.41 5.54
N ALA A 36 -14.24 5.60 6.12
CA ALA A 36 -14.58 5.77 7.53
C ALA A 36 -15.89 5.07 7.95
N ARG A 37 -16.80 4.82 7.01
CA ARG A 37 -18.07 4.12 7.28
C ARG A 37 -17.83 2.66 7.63
N ASP A 38 -17.07 1.95 6.80
CA ASP A 38 -16.96 0.50 6.83
C ASP A 38 -15.70 0.00 7.53
N PHE A 39 -14.69 0.87 7.67
CA PHE A 39 -13.39 0.51 8.22
C PHE A 39 -13.03 1.34 9.45
N VAL A 40 -12.31 0.69 10.37
CA VAL A 40 -11.45 1.36 11.34
C VAL A 40 -10.08 1.52 10.67
N LEU A 41 -9.64 2.76 10.52
CA LEU A 41 -8.40 3.12 9.81
C LEU A 41 -7.33 3.60 10.79
N VAL A 42 -6.13 3.07 10.65
CA VAL A 42 -4.90 3.57 11.28
C VAL A 42 -3.95 4.02 10.18
N LEU A 43 -3.47 5.26 10.27
CA LEU A 43 -2.50 5.79 9.29
C LEU A 43 -1.18 5.04 9.42
N ALA A 44 -0.78 4.36 8.36
CA ALA A 44 0.47 3.62 8.28
C ALA A 44 1.55 4.39 7.51
N GLY A 45 1.17 5.32 6.61
CA GLY A 45 2.13 6.17 5.92
C GLY A 45 1.53 7.18 4.95
N LYS A 46 2.35 8.15 4.55
CA LYS A 46 2.05 9.19 3.56
C LYS A 46 3.21 9.32 2.58
N ILE A 47 2.92 9.19 1.29
CA ILE A 47 3.90 9.27 0.20
C ILE A 47 3.60 10.53 -0.63
N ASN A 48 4.63 11.34 -0.87
CA ASN A 48 4.57 12.43 -1.85
C ASN A 48 4.64 11.84 -3.26
N LEU A 49 3.57 11.98 -4.05
CA LEU A 49 3.54 11.40 -5.41
C LEU A 49 4.57 12.05 -6.33
N GLN A 50 4.93 13.31 -6.07
CA GLN A 50 5.99 14.03 -6.79
C GLN A 50 7.40 13.48 -6.50
N ASN A 51 7.58 12.73 -5.41
CA ASN A 51 8.88 12.18 -4.99
C ASN A 51 8.95 10.64 -5.17
N THR A 52 7.96 10.03 -5.83
CA THR A 52 7.87 8.56 -6.01
C THR A 52 9.00 7.99 -6.87
N VAL A 53 9.50 8.75 -7.86
CA VAL A 53 10.59 8.30 -8.75
C VAL A 53 11.89 7.98 -7.97
N LYS A 54 12.12 8.62 -6.82
CA LYS A 54 13.34 8.41 -6.03
C LYS A 54 13.25 7.22 -5.06
N ASN A 55 12.07 6.62 -4.85
CA ASN A 55 11.84 5.62 -3.80
C ASN A 55 10.91 4.46 -4.24
N ASP A 56 10.86 4.16 -5.54
CA ASP A 56 10.11 3.01 -6.03
C ASP A 56 10.83 1.70 -5.68
N ARG A 57 10.63 1.22 -4.44
CA ARG A 57 11.03 -0.11 -3.97
C ARG A 57 9.95 -1.14 -4.28
N THR A 58 9.50 -1.17 -5.54
CA THR A 58 8.72 -2.31 -6.03
C THR A 58 9.67 -3.51 -6.09
N PHE A 59 9.39 -4.55 -5.31
CA PHE A 59 10.11 -5.83 -5.42
C PHE A 59 9.83 -6.38 -6.83
N ALA A 60 10.74 -6.12 -7.78
CA ALA A 60 10.76 -6.85 -9.02
C ALA A 60 11.05 -8.31 -8.64
N ALA A 61 10.07 -9.18 -8.82
CA ALA A 61 10.28 -10.60 -8.67
C ALA A 61 11.37 -11.00 -9.69
N ILE A 62 12.57 -11.29 -9.18
CA ILE A 62 13.67 -11.82 -9.99
C ILE A 62 13.18 -13.19 -10.47
N SER A 63 12.74 -13.27 -11.73
CA SER A 63 12.32 -14.52 -12.34
C SER A 63 13.51 -15.48 -12.37
N ARG A 64 13.29 -16.72 -11.91
CA ARG A 64 14.34 -17.73 -11.66
C ARG A 64 14.93 -18.36 -12.94
N ASP A 65 14.53 -17.86 -14.11
CA ASP A 65 14.79 -18.47 -15.41
C ASP A 65 16.21 -18.20 -15.96
N SER A 66 16.99 -17.32 -15.33
CA SER A 66 18.29 -16.87 -15.86
C SER A 66 19.52 -17.59 -15.32
N MET A 67 19.38 -18.75 -14.66
CA MET A 67 20.56 -19.58 -14.31
C MET A 67 20.87 -20.58 -15.44
N GLU A 68 21.51 -20.10 -16.50
CA GLU A 68 22.19 -20.99 -17.44
C GLU A 68 23.53 -21.43 -16.80
N VAL A 69 23.62 -22.70 -16.40
CA VAL A 69 24.83 -23.29 -15.79
C VAL A 69 25.72 -23.82 -16.91
N ALA A 70 26.77 -23.08 -17.26
CA ALA A 70 27.82 -23.57 -18.14
C ALA A 70 28.62 -24.68 -17.42
N HIS A 71 28.46 -25.93 -17.87
CA HIS A 71 29.34 -27.03 -17.49
C HIS A 71 30.57 -27.02 -18.41
N ALA A 72 31.76 -27.00 -17.80
CA ALA A 72 33.06 -27.17 -18.46
C ALA A 72 33.39 -28.66 -18.68
#